data_AF-A0A3D1RRG3-F1
#
_entry.id   AF-A0A3D1RRG3-F1
#
_cell.length_a   1.000
_cell.length_b   1.000
_cell.length_c   1.000
_cell.angle_alpha   90.00
_cell.angle_beta   90.00
_cell.angle_gamma   90.00
#
_symmetry.space_group_name_H-M   'P 1'
#
loop_
_entity.id
_entity.type
_entity.pdbx_description
1 polymer ?
#
loop_
_entity_poly.entity_id
_entity_poly.type
_entity_poly.pdbx_seq_one_letter_code
_entity_poly.pdbx_strand_id
1 'polypeptide(L)'
;MDKDYRQEFKNRLRADYNMPDNAITDAITEATAICVDRGYAEMAPLREKYDYLICPWCGHLHHCERCINAMVAAAAETDNQ
;
A
#
# COMPACT_ATOMS: atom_id res chain seq x y z
N MET A 1 12.89 -10.96 3.22
CA MET A 1 12.98 -9.82 4.18
C MET A 1 11.77 -8.95 3.95
N ASP A 2 10.94 -8.74 4.97
CA ASP A 2 9.73 -7.93 4.83
C ASP A 2 10.14 -6.47 4.60
N LYS A 3 9.77 -5.90 3.44
CA LYS A 3 10.03 -4.49 3.13
C LYS A 3 8.81 -3.67 3.51
N ASP A 4 8.99 -2.76 4.45
CA ASP A 4 7.99 -1.75 4.81
C ASP A 4 7.98 -0.64 3.74
N TYR A 5 6.83 -0.43 3.09
CA TYR A 5 6.67 0.59 2.05
C TYR A 5 6.07 1.89 2.57
N ARG A 6 5.74 2.00 3.87
CA ARG A 6 5.09 3.19 4.43
C ARG A 6 5.86 4.48 4.12
N GLN A 7 7.17 4.48 4.37
CA GLN A 7 7.97 5.68 4.13
C GLN A 7 8.10 6.00 2.63
N GLU A 8 8.23 4.96 1.79
CA GLU A 8 8.28 5.12 0.34
C GLU A 8 6.97 5.74 -0.18
N PHE A 9 5.83 5.24 0.29
CA PHE A 9 4.50 5.77 -0.03
C PHE A 9 4.34 7.23 0.37
N LYS A 10 4.70 7.59 1.62
CA LYS A 10 4.66 8.98 2.08
C LYS A 10 5.54 9.90 1.23
N ASN A 11 6.75 9.45 0.86
CA ASN A 11 7.65 10.23 0.03
C ASN A 11 7.09 10.45 -1.39
N ARG A 12 6.47 9.42 -1.99
CA ARG A 12 5.82 9.55 -3.30
C ARG A 12 4.62 10.48 -3.26
N LEU A 13 3.77 10.39 -2.23
CA LEU A 13 2.66 11.34 -2.03
C LEU A 13 3.16 12.79 -1.98
N ARG A 14 4.24 13.06 -1.23
CA ARG A 14 4.79 14.42 -1.16
C ARG A 14 5.27 14.91 -2.53
N ALA A 15 6.03 14.08 -3.25
CA ALA A 15 6.58 14.42 -4.55
C ALA A 15 5.49 14.64 -5.61
N ASP A 16 4.53 13.71 -5.69
CA ASP A 16 3.47 13.70 -6.69
C ASP A 16 2.53 14.90 -6.62
N TYR A 17 2.32 15.42 -5.42
CA TYR A 17 1.42 16.55 -5.16
C TYR A 17 2.17 17.84 -4.82
N ASN A 18 3.50 17.86 -5.00
CA ASN A 18 4.37 18.99 -4.66
C ASN A 18 4.10 19.55 -3.25
N MET A 19 3.91 18.65 -2.28
CA MET A 19 3.54 19.05 -0.93
C MET A 19 4.74 19.73 -0.23
N PRO A 20 4.54 20.87 0.45
CA PRO A 20 5.60 21.56 1.17
C PRO A 20 6.06 20.74 2.38
N ASP A 21 7.34 20.85 2.74
CA ASP A 21 7.88 20.16 3.92
C ASP A 21 7.47 20.90 5.21
N ASN A 22 6.41 20.40 5.87
CA ASN A 22 5.92 20.93 7.13
C ASN A 22 5.03 19.91 7.88
N ALA A 23 4.68 20.25 9.12
CA ALA A 23 3.89 19.40 10.00
C ALA A 23 2.50 19.04 9.47
N ILE A 24 1.87 19.89 8.65
CA ILE A 24 0.56 19.62 8.04
C ILE A 24 0.71 18.53 6.97
N THR A 25 1.72 18.65 6.12
CA THR A 25 2.05 17.62 5.11
C THR A 25 2.38 16.28 5.77
N ASP A 26 3.10 16.29 6.90
CA ASP A 26 3.37 15.08 7.67
C ASP A 26 2.08 14.42 8.17
N ALA A 27 1.16 15.21 8.74
CA ALA A 27 -0.11 14.71 9.21
C ALA A 27 -0.99 14.16 8.07
N ILE A 28 -1.03 14.85 6.92
CA ILE A 28 -1.79 14.40 5.74
C ILE A 28 -1.24 13.08 5.21
N THR A 29 0.08 12.99 4.99
CA THR A 29 0.69 11.77 4.43
C THR A 29 0.57 10.59 5.39
N GLU A 30 0.65 10.83 6.70
CA GLU A 30 0.41 9.80 7.71
C GLU A 30 -1.05 9.33 7.72
N ALA A 31 -2.01 10.27 7.69
CA ALA A 31 -3.43 9.94 7.64
C ALA A 31 -3.77 9.09 6.40
N THR A 32 -3.23 9.45 5.23
CA THR A 32 -3.42 8.68 4.01
C THR A 32 -2.83 7.27 4.12
N ALA A 33 -1.64 7.13 4.69
CA ALA A 33 -1.04 5.80 4.91
C ALA A 33 -1.88 4.93 5.86
N ILE A 34 -2.43 5.53 6.93
CA ILE A 34 -3.37 4.85 7.84
C ILE A 34 -4.65 4.41 7.09
N CYS A 35 -5.19 5.24 6.19
CA CYS A 35 -6.35 4.86 5.39
C CYS A 35 -6.05 3.64 4.50
N VAL A 36 -4.89 3.61 3.84
CA VAL A 36 -4.46 2.46 3.04
C VAL A 36 -4.42 1.20 3.90
N ASP A 37 -3.74 1.23 5.04
CA ASP A 37 -3.63 0.08 5.95
C ASP A 37 -5.00 -0.36 6.52
N ARG A 38 -6.02 0.50 6.52
CA ARG A 38 -7.39 0.17 6.92
C ARG A 38 -8.27 -0.37 5.79
N GLY A 39 -7.69 -0.65 4.62
CA GLY A 39 -8.41 -1.26 3.49
C GLY A 39 -9.04 -0.26 2.54
N TYR A 40 -8.74 1.04 2.66
CA TYR A 40 -9.15 2.04 1.64
C TYR A 40 -8.21 2.07 0.42
N ALA A 41 -7.26 1.13 0.36
CA ALA A 41 -6.32 0.92 -0.74
C ALA A 41 -6.99 0.72 -2.11
N GLU A 42 -8.19 0.15 -2.14
CA GLU A 42 -8.91 -0.19 -3.38
C GLU A 42 -9.53 1.02 -4.09
N MET A 43 -9.54 2.20 -3.45
CA MET A 43 -10.16 3.40 -4.00
C MET A 43 -9.24 4.10 -5.00
N ALA A 44 -9.80 4.59 -6.11
CA ALA A 44 -9.10 5.57 -6.95
C ALA A 44 -8.96 6.91 -6.21
N PRO A 45 -7.81 7.63 -6.31
CA PRO A 45 -6.66 7.33 -7.17
C PRO A 45 -5.59 6.45 -6.49
N LEU A 46 -5.79 6.00 -5.25
CA LEU A 46 -4.77 5.26 -4.48
C LEU A 46 -4.37 3.96 -5.19
N ARG A 47 -5.35 3.16 -5.59
CA ARG A 47 -5.10 1.90 -6.28
C ARG A 47 -4.35 2.12 -7.59
N GLU A 48 -4.81 3.03 -8.43
CA GLU A 48 -4.25 3.25 -9.77
C GLU A 48 -2.80 3.75 -9.75
N LYS A 49 -2.44 4.52 -8.72
CA LYS A 49 -1.15 5.22 -8.68
C LYS A 49 -0.11 4.56 -7.78
N TYR A 50 -0.55 3.78 -6.80
CA TYR A 50 0.32 3.25 -5.75
C TYR A 50 0.15 1.74 -5.51
N ASP A 51 -0.52 1.00 -6.41
CA ASP A 51 -0.71 -0.46 -6.30
C ASP A 51 0.60 -1.24 -6.04
N TYR A 52 1.70 -0.87 -6.67
CA TYR A 52 3.00 -1.53 -6.51
C TYR A 52 3.63 -1.37 -5.11
N LEU A 53 3.10 -0.47 -4.27
CA LEU A 53 3.48 -0.32 -2.86
C LEU A 53 2.50 -1.04 -1.91
N ILE A 54 1.37 -1.49 -2.42
CA ILE A 54 0.27 -2.07 -1.65
C ILE A 54 0.33 -3.59 -1.84
N CYS A 55 0.28 -4.34 -0.74
CA CYS A 55 0.27 -5.79 -0.81
C CYS A 55 -1.03 -6.26 -1.47
N PRO A 56 -0.98 -7.00 -2.60
CA PRO A 56 -2.18 -7.44 -3.31
C PRO A 56 -3.00 -8.48 -2.54
N TRP A 57 -2.42 -9.08 -1.49
CA TRP A 57 -3.10 -10.07 -0.67
C TRP A 57 -3.85 -9.46 0.51
N CYS A 58 -3.24 -8.52 1.23
CA CYS A 58 -3.79 -8.01 2.49
C CYS A 58 -4.05 -6.49 2.50
N GLY A 59 -3.74 -5.78 1.41
CA GLY A 59 -4.04 -4.35 1.26
C GLY A 59 -3.17 -3.38 2.07
N HIS A 60 -2.15 -3.87 2.79
CA HIS A 60 -1.26 -3.04 3.61
C HIS A 60 0.00 -2.59 2.85
N LEU A 61 0.65 -1.53 3.34
CA LEU A 61 1.88 -0.97 2.75
C LEU A 61 3.14 -1.80 3.06
N HIS A 62 3.22 -3.03 2.55
CA HIS A 62 4.41 -3.86 2.69
C HIS A 62 4.61 -4.85 1.53
N HIS A 63 5.84 -5.35 1.39
CA HIS A 63 6.15 -6.57 0.67
C HIS A 63 6.47 -7.69 1.66
N CYS A 64 5.64 -8.73 1.72
CA CYS A 64 5.84 -9.88 2.60
C CYS A 64 5.67 -11.18 1.80
N GLU A 65 6.70 -12.02 1.80
CA GLU A 65 6.69 -13.34 1.13
C GLU A 65 5.55 -14.23 1.65
N ARG A 66 5.23 -14.14 2.95
CA ARG A 66 4.10 -14.88 3.52
C ARG A 66 2.78 -14.54 2.85
N CYS A 67 2.57 -13.26 2.54
CA CYS A 67 1.35 -12.80 1.88
C CYS A 67 1.30 -13.25 0.42
N ILE A 68 2.44 -13.24 -0.27
CA ILE A 68 2.55 -13.73 -1.65
C ILE A 68 2.27 -15.24 -1.71
N ASN A 69 2.87 -16.01 -0.79
CA ASN A 69 2.67 -17.45 -0.72
C ASN A 69 1.20 -17.80 -0.41
N ALA A 70 0.56 -17.07 0.50
CA ALA A 70 -0.87 -17.24 0.80
C ALA A 70 -1.76 -16.93 -0.42
N MET A 71 -1.45 -15.87 -1.16
CA MET A 71 -2.16 -15.51 -2.40
C MET A 71 -2.03 -16.60 -3.47
N VAL A 72 -0.82 -17.13 -3.67
CA VAL A 72 -0.57 -18.21 -4.65
C VAL A 72 -1.29 -19.50 -4.25
N ALA A 73 -1.27 -19.86 -2.96
CA ALA A 73 -1.99 -21.02 -2.46
C ALA A 73 -3.51 -20.89 -2.67
N ALA A 74 -4.08 -19.72 -2.34
CA ALA A 74 -5.50 -19.45 -2.56
C ALA A 74 -5.88 -19.52 -4.05
N ALA A 75 -5.06 -18.96 -4.95
CA ALA A 75 -5.30 -19.05 -6.39
C ALA A 75 -5.32 -20.50 -6.89
N ALA A 76 -4.37 -21.33 -6.44
CA ALA A 76 -4.29 -22.74 -6.82
C ALA A 76 -5.46 -23.60 -6.29
N GLU A 77 -6.06 -23.23 -5.16
CA GLU A 77 -7.28 -23.86 -4.65
C GLU A 77 -8.52 -23.50 -5.48
N THR A 78 -8.53 -22.30 -6.09
CA THR A 78 -9.64 -21.83 -6.92
C THR A 78 -9.64 -22.45 -8.32
N ASP A 79 -8.45 -22.76 -8.87
CA ASP A 79 -8.29 -23.39 -10.19
C ASP A 79 -8.57 -24.91 -10.19
N ASN A 80 -8.64 -25.52 -9.00
CA ASN A 80 -8.92 -26.96 -8.82
C ASN A 80 -10.39 -27.25 -8.45
N GLN A 81 -11.27 -26.25 -8.50
CA GLN A 81 -12.73 -26.36 -8.33
C GLN A 81 -13.44 -26.18 -9.68
#